data_AF-A0A3P1S1F8-F1
#
_entry.id   AF-A0A3P1S1F8-F1
#
_cell.length_a   1.000
_cell.length_b   1.000
_cell.length_c   1.000
_cell.angle_alpha   90.00
_cell.angle_beta   90.00
_cell.angle_gamma   90.00
#
_symmetry.space_group_name_H-M   'P 1'
#
loop_
_entity.id
_entity.type
_entity.pdbx_description
1 polymer ?
#
loop_
_entity_poly.entity_id
_entity_poly.type
_entity_poly.pdbx_seq_one_letter_code
_entity_poly.pdbx_strand_id
1 'polypeptide(L)'
;MKTLITFISQYDPIGVKFKHPTKKDETGREKTDNFRRALSIGDIHTYEHDGYQQEISDGPALVIIKDELPDKLIVIYSDEMKVKQENFERTVKTVYRKKAVQIPVIQNEYVTEGVHEFEAMYKFVEKILDREDMSNGDYILNITSGTAQCQAAMYFINFIKDYHTRLARVDSPNGKKTNRSNQGAPYFEEVVLDDLLKKQTAEKEDERKPEIETGEKLKNNLLQRTYKDFILKYEYKAALDILKGNPDIISDKQDQEKSKNILESMISVFQKQRVLEEIVADDNLQYGDTDEFQKVLNYYLMIDILNRRGQVTDVLVKAKSFAEFILKSVIERRHPDLKVIKKIKK
;
A
#
# COMPACT_ATOMS: atom_id res chain seq x y z
N MET A 1 -6.90 20.35 -6.27
CA MET A 1 -5.51 20.81 -6.14
C MET A 1 -4.63 19.58 -6.14
N LYS A 2 -3.66 19.53 -7.06
CA LYS A 2 -2.69 18.43 -7.16
C LYS A 2 -1.50 18.72 -6.25
N THR A 3 -1.18 17.78 -5.36
CA THR A 3 -0.11 17.95 -4.37
C THR A 3 0.93 16.84 -4.53
N LEU A 4 2.19 17.20 -4.73
CA LEU A 4 3.31 16.26 -4.67
C LEU A 4 3.97 16.35 -3.29
N ILE A 5 4.16 15.20 -2.65
CA ILE A 5 4.91 15.06 -1.42
C ILE A 5 6.17 14.27 -1.73
N THR A 6 7.33 14.86 -1.44
CA THR A 6 8.61 14.28 -1.83
C THR A 6 9.67 14.52 -0.78
N PHE A 7 10.40 13.46 -0.43
CA PHE A 7 11.71 13.63 0.19
C PHE A 7 12.71 14.16 -0.84
N ILE A 8 13.72 14.88 -0.38
CA ILE A 8 14.88 15.25 -1.20
C ILE A 8 15.99 14.24 -0.99
N SER A 9 16.51 13.72 -2.10
CA SER A 9 17.66 12.81 -2.10
C SER A 9 18.94 13.51 -2.56
N GLN A 10 20.05 12.78 -2.46
CA GLN A 10 21.30 13.18 -3.09
C GLN A 10 21.20 13.37 -4.62
N TYR A 11 20.19 12.80 -5.30
CA TYR A 11 20.00 12.92 -6.74
C TYR A 11 19.02 14.02 -7.15
N ASP A 12 18.41 14.71 -6.19
CA ASP A 12 17.51 15.83 -6.46
C ASP A 12 18.26 17.18 -6.31
N PRO A 13 17.92 18.21 -7.11
CA PRO A 13 16.96 18.20 -8.23
C PRO A 13 17.52 17.56 -9.50
N ILE A 14 18.84 17.41 -9.63
CA ILE A 14 19.51 16.80 -10.78
C ILE A 14 20.59 15.82 -10.32
N GLY A 15 20.82 14.77 -11.11
CA GLY A 15 21.93 13.85 -10.96
C GLY A 15 22.99 14.10 -12.04
N VAL A 16 24.25 14.19 -11.64
CA VAL A 16 25.40 14.29 -12.56
C VAL A 16 26.28 13.08 -12.38
N LYS A 17 26.69 12.48 -13.51
CA LYS A 17 27.72 11.44 -13.55
C LYS A 17 28.87 11.91 -14.40
N PHE A 18 30.08 11.62 -13.96
CA PHE A 18 31.29 11.81 -14.75
C PHE A 18 31.72 10.46 -15.31
N LYS A 19 31.80 10.35 -16.64
CA LYS A 19 32.25 9.13 -17.33
C LYS A 19 33.53 9.40 -18.08
N HIS A 20 34.52 8.54 -17.91
CA HIS A 20 35.73 8.58 -18.72
C HIS A 20 35.64 7.52 -19.83
N PRO A 21 35.82 7.88 -21.11
CA PRO A 21 35.58 6.98 -22.24
C PRO A 21 36.52 5.76 -22.27
N THR A 22 37.70 5.86 -21.64
CA THR A 22 38.76 4.82 -21.70
C THR A 22 39.30 4.33 -20.35
N LYS A 23 38.98 4.98 -19.22
CA LYS A 23 39.52 4.60 -17.90
C LYS A 23 38.56 3.66 -17.20
N LYS A 24 39.07 2.51 -16.79
CA LYS A 24 38.34 1.50 -16.03
C LYS A 24 38.94 1.33 -14.63
N ASP A 25 38.10 1.13 -13.63
CA ASP A 25 38.41 0.69 -12.28
C ASP A 25 39.00 -0.72 -12.25
N GLU A 26 39.38 -1.16 -11.05
CA GLU A 26 40.02 -2.46 -10.79
C GLU A 26 39.16 -3.67 -11.20
N THR A 27 37.87 -3.48 -11.44
CA THR A 27 36.92 -4.50 -11.90
C THR A 27 36.65 -4.44 -13.41
N GLY A 28 37.36 -3.59 -14.14
CA GLY A 28 37.17 -3.37 -15.58
C GLY A 28 35.94 -2.52 -15.93
N ARG A 29 35.39 -1.77 -14.97
CA ARG A 29 34.20 -0.90 -15.10
C ARG A 29 34.62 0.56 -15.16
N GLU A 30 33.83 1.49 -15.68
CA GLU A 30 34.21 2.93 -15.68
C GLU A 30 34.51 3.45 -14.27
N LYS A 31 35.63 4.17 -14.08
CA LYS A 31 36.00 4.75 -12.78
C LYS A 31 35.01 5.89 -12.44
N THR A 32 34.30 5.77 -11.32
CA THR A 32 33.37 6.78 -10.80
C THR A 32 33.83 7.23 -9.42
N ASP A 33 33.99 8.55 -9.23
CA ASP A 33 34.33 9.11 -7.91
C ASP A 33 33.05 9.34 -7.10
N ASN A 34 33.03 8.87 -5.84
CA ASN A 34 31.95 9.14 -4.91
C ASN A 34 32.14 10.53 -4.28
N PHE A 35 31.35 11.51 -4.68
CA PHE A 35 31.42 12.86 -4.11
C PHE A 35 30.62 12.95 -2.82
N ARG A 36 31.29 12.88 -1.68
CA ARG A 36 30.73 13.23 -0.36
C ARG A 36 30.96 14.71 0.01
N ARG A 37 31.23 15.56 -0.98
CA ARG A 37 31.51 17.00 -0.81
C ARG A 37 30.87 17.81 -1.93
N ALA A 38 30.74 19.12 -1.69
CA ALA A 38 30.39 20.08 -2.72
C ALA A 38 31.42 20.07 -3.85
N LEU A 39 30.95 20.06 -5.11
CA LEU A 39 31.79 20.33 -6.27
C LEU A 39 31.73 21.81 -6.61
N SER A 40 32.92 22.39 -6.73
CA SER A 40 33.15 23.72 -7.30
C SER A 40 33.26 23.66 -8.82
N ILE A 41 33.19 24.83 -9.47
CA ILE A 41 33.47 24.95 -10.92
C ILE A 41 34.88 24.44 -11.24
N GLY A 42 35.84 24.69 -10.35
CA GLY A 42 37.22 24.21 -10.51
C GLY A 42 37.31 22.69 -10.53
N ASP A 43 36.52 22.00 -9.68
CA ASP A 43 36.46 20.55 -9.71
C ASP A 43 35.89 20.05 -11.04
N ILE A 44 34.81 20.67 -11.54
CA ILE A 44 34.21 20.32 -12.83
C ILE A 44 35.21 20.46 -13.97
N HIS A 45 35.89 21.60 -14.06
CA HIS A 45 36.91 21.82 -15.09
C HIS A 45 38.09 20.86 -14.97
N THR A 46 38.44 20.43 -13.76
CA THR A 46 39.46 19.41 -13.55
C THR A 46 39.02 18.07 -14.13
N TYR A 47 37.78 17.64 -13.88
CA TYR A 47 37.23 16.41 -14.46
C TYR A 47 37.14 16.49 -15.99
N GLU A 48 36.68 17.62 -16.54
CA GLU A 48 36.62 17.86 -17.98
C GLU A 48 38.03 17.81 -18.61
N HIS A 49 39.01 18.46 -17.99
CA HIS A 49 40.42 18.44 -18.43
C HIS A 49 41.02 17.02 -18.37
N ASP A 50 40.64 16.23 -17.37
CA ASP A 50 41.06 14.83 -17.20
C ASP A 50 40.36 13.85 -18.15
N GLY A 51 39.52 14.35 -19.06
CA GLY A 51 38.86 13.60 -20.11
C GLY A 51 37.53 12.96 -19.70
N TYR A 52 36.95 13.35 -18.55
CA TYR A 52 35.61 12.91 -18.17
C TYR A 52 34.53 13.75 -18.87
N GLN A 53 33.50 13.06 -19.35
CA GLN A 53 32.27 13.65 -19.88
C GLN A 53 31.18 13.63 -18.82
N GLN A 54 30.39 14.69 -18.75
CA GLN A 54 29.25 14.80 -17.84
C GLN A 54 28.01 14.21 -18.49
N GLU A 55 27.28 13.38 -17.74
CA GLU A 55 25.90 13.01 -18.04
C GLU A 55 25.01 13.61 -16.98
N ILE A 56 24.13 14.53 -17.39
CA ILE A 56 23.19 15.23 -16.51
C ILE A 56 21.79 14.65 -16.73
N SER A 57 21.10 14.37 -15.63
CA SER A 57 19.76 13.78 -15.65
C SER A 57 18.89 14.42 -14.56
N ASP A 58 17.58 14.41 -14.75
CA ASP A 58 16.66 14.91 -13.73
C ASP A 58 16.67 14.01 -12.48
N GLY A 59 16.61 14.61 -11.30
CA GLY A 59 16.29 13.89 -10.09
C GLY A 59 14.86 13.32 -10.15
N PRO A 60 14.55 12.24 -9.41
CA PRO A 60 13.21 11.67 -9.39
C PRO A 60 12.11 12.70 -9.12
N ALA A 61 12.34 13.60 -8.15
CA ALA A 61 11.35 14.63 -7.83
C ALA A 61 11.11 15.56 -9.04
N LEU A 62 12.16 15.91 -9.77
CA LEU A 62 12.07 16.82 -10.92
C LEU A 62 11.39 16.17 -12.13
N VAL A 63 11.62 14.87 -12.36
CA VAL A 63 10.88 14.08 -13.37
C VAL A 63 9.38 14.13 -13.08
N ILE A 64 8.97 13.84 -11.84
CA ILE A 64 7.56 13.88 -11.43
C ILE A 64 7.01 15.30 -11.61
N ILE A 65 7.73 16.33 -11.15
CA ILE A 65 7.30 17.73 -11.26
C ILE A 65 7.08 18.15 -12.72
N LYS A 66 7.99 17.77 -13.62
CA LYS A 66 7.88 18.10 -15.04
C LYS A 66 6.70 17.40 -15.71
N ASP A 67 6.39 16.17 -15.34
CA ASP A 67 5.27 15.42 -15.93
C ASP A 67 3.92 15.84 -15.35
N GLU A 68 3.84 15.96 -14.02
CA GLU A 68 2.57 16.13 -13.30
C GLU A 68 2.16 17.58 -13.08
N LEU A 69 3.11 18.51 -13.04
CA LEU A 69 2.90 19.94 -12.75
C LEU A 69 1.94 20.19 -11.55
N PRO A 70 2.26 19.68 -10.35
CA PRO A 70 1.43 19.85 -9.15
C PRO A 70 1.24 21.33 -8.77
N ASP A 71 0.07 21.66 -8.22
CA ASP A 71 -0.24 23.01 -7.71
C ASP A 71 0.46 23.32 -6.38
N LYS A 72 0.75 22.27 -5.59
CA LYS A 72 1.42 22.33 -4.29
C LYS A 72 2.53 21.29 -4.20
N LEU A 73 3.66 21.69 -3.62
CA LEU A 73 4.79 20.83 -3.28
C LEU A 73 4.97 20.82 -1.76
N ILE A 74 4.94 19.64 -1.15
CA ILE A 74 5.42 19.42 0.21
C ILE A 74 6.77 18.73 0.10
N VAL A 75 7.82 19.48 0.37
CA VAL A 75 9.20 19.07 0.15
C VAL A 75 9.87 18.78 1.49
N ILE A 76 10.32 17.55 1.67
CA ILE A 76 10.83 17.06 2.95
C ILE A 76 12.35 16.95 2.88
N TYR A 77 13.03 17.67 3.76
CA TYR A 77 14.48 17.68 3.88
C TYR A 77 14.91 16.99 5.18
N SER A 78 15.90 16.11 5.10
CA SER A 78 16.74 15.80 6.26
C SER A 78 17.70 16.94 6.54
N ASP A 79 18.30 16.98 7.73
CA ASP A 79 19.31 17.98 8.08
C ASP A 79 20.45 18.04 7.06
N GLU A 80 20.93 16.89 6.57
CA GLU A 80 21.98 16.82 5.55
C GLU A 80 21.54 17.39 4.20
N MET A 81 20.24 17.31 3.87
CA MET A 81 19.72 17.74 2.57
C MET A 81 19.24 19.20 2.57
N LYS A 82 19.15 19.88 3.72
CA LYS A 82 18.75 21.30 3.82
C LYS A 82 19.56 22.21 2.90
N VAL A 83 20.84 21.91 2.72
CA VAL A 83 21.76 22.65 1.84
C VAL A 83 21.30 22.71 0.38
N LYS A 84 20.39 21.82 -0.04
CA LYS A 84 19.84 21.76 -1.40
C LYS A 84 18.53 22.54 -1.59
N GLN A 85 17.96 23.11 -0.54
CA GLN A 85 16.62 23.71 -0.60
C GLN A 85 16.53 24.83 -1.64
N GLU A 86 17.41 25.84 -1.56
CA GLU A 86 17.41 26.98 -2.48
C GLU A 86 17.58 26.54 -3.93
N ASN A 87 18.53 25.63 -4.15
CA ASN A 87 18.81 25.01 -5.44
C ASN A 87 17.60 24.26 -6.02
N PHE A 88 16.90 23.49 -5.18
CA PHE A 88 15.69 22.77 -5.57
C PHE A 88 14.56 23.74 -5.94
N GLU A 89 14.23 24.69 -5.07
CA GLU A 89 13.16 25.66 -5.30
C GLU A 89 13.39 26.49 -6.57
N ARG A 90 14.64 26.92 -6.80
CA ARG A 90 15.02 27.66 -8.00
C ARG A 90 14.81 26.82 -9.25
N THR A 91 15.25 25.56 -9.23
CA THR A 91 15.06 24.62 -10.35
C THR A 91 13.57 24.43 -10.66
N VAL A 92 12.75 24.22 -9.64
CA VAL A 92 11.28 24.11 -9.78
C VAL A 92 10.71 25.38 -10.43
N LYS A 93 11.00 26.57 -9.87
CA LYS A 93 10.50 27.84 -10.41
C LYS A 93 10.89 28.02 -11.89
N THR A 94 12.10 27.62 -12.27
CA THR A 94 12.56 27.63 -13.67
C THR A 94 11.74 26.71 -14.57
N VAL A 95 11.42 25.48 -14.12
CA VAL A 95 10.57 24.55 -14.89
C VAL A 95 9.19 25.15 -15.16
N TYR A 96 8.53 25.71 -14.14
CA TYR A 96 7.19 26.30 -14.28
C TYR A 96 7.21 27.54 -15.18
N ARG A 97 8.22 28.41 -15.04
CA ARG A 97 8.42 29.57 -15.92
C ARG A 97 8.62 29.15 -17.37
N LYS A 98 9.47 28.15 -17.63
CA LYS A 98 9.72 27.63 -18.98
C LYS A 98 8.45 27.07 -19.62
N LYS A 99 7.61 26.41 -18.83
CA LYS A 99 6.31 25.88 -19.28
C LYS A 99 5.18 26.92 -19.28
N ALA A 100 5.44 28.16 -18.91
CA ALA A 100 4.46 29.26 -18.82
C ALA A 100 3.21 28.91 -17.99
N VAL A 101 3.41 28.21 -16.87
CA VAL A 101 2.35 27.82 -15.93
C VAL A 101 2.56 28.47 -14.55
N GLN A 102 1.49 28.51 -13.75
CA GLN A 102 1.52 29.08 -12.40
C GLN A 102 2.53 28.34 -11.51
N ILE A 103 3.42 29.09 -10.86
CA ILE A 103 4.40 28.52 -9.92
C ILE A 103 3.64 27.91 -8.72
N PRO A 104 4.01 26.68 -8.29
CA PRO A 104 3.31 25.99 -7.22
C PRO A 104 3.59 26.62 -5.86
N VAL A 105 2.70 26.37 -4.91
CA VAL A 105 2.97 26.64 -3.49
C VAL A 105 4.00 25.63 -3.01
N ILE A 106 5.14 26.10 -2.50
CA ILE A 106 6.20 25.23 -1.96
C ILE A 106 6.19 25.32 -0.43
N GLN A 107 5.93 24.19 0.22
CA GLN A 107 5.97 24.01 1.68
C GLN A 107 7.14 23.10 2.02
N ASN A 108 8.07 23.60 2.83
CA ASN A 108 9.26 22.85 3.24
C ASN A 108 9.03 22.26 4.64
N GLU A 109 9.30 20.97 4.79
CA GLU A 109 9.23 20.22 6.04
C GLU A 109 10.62 19.65 6.36
N TYR A 110 10.95 19.55 7.66
CA TYR A 110 12.28 19.16 8.10
C TYR A 110 12.23 17.97 9.05
N VAL A 111 12.96 16.92 8.70
CA VAL A 111 13.21 15.78 9.58
C VAL A 111 14.43 16.09 10.43
N THR A 112 14.22 16.23 11.74
CA THR A 112 15.28 16.57 12.70
C THR A 112 16.03 15.34 13.21
N GLU A 113 15.38 14.18 13.31
CA GLU A 113 15.98 12.95 13.85
C GLU A 113 15.38 11.70 13.18
N GLY A 114 16.11 10.58 13.23
CA GLY A 114 15.58 9.27 12.84
C GLY A 114 15.44 9.02 11.33
N VAL A 115 16.16 9.73 10.46
CA VAL A 115 16.06 9.55 8.99
C VAL A 115 16.43 8.12 8.50
N HIS A 116 17.19 7.39 9.31
CA HIS A 116 17.57 6.00 9.07
C HIS A 116 16.66 4.99 9.76
N GLU A 117 15.60 5.45 10.44
CA GLU A 117 14.65 4.64 11.17
C GLU A 117 13.29 4.67 10.47
N PHE A 118 12.78 3.48 10.13
CA PHE A 118 11.49 3.36 9.46
C PHE A 118 10.34 3.94 10.29
N GLU A 119 10.27 3.63 11.59
CA GLU A 119 9.18 4.10 12.45
C GLU A 119 9.13 5.62 12.59
N ALA A 120 10.29 6.26 12.69
CA ALA A 120 10.39 7.71 12.75
C ALA A 120 9.90 8.35 11.44
N MET A 121 10.32 7.81 10.29
CA MET A 121 9.90 8.33 8.99
C MET A 121 8.42 8.07 8.73
N TYR A 122 7.90 6.91 9.14
CA TYR A 122 6.48 6.59 9.03
C TYR A 122 5.62 7.61 9.79
N LYS A 123 5.92 7.85 11.08
CA LYS A 123 5.20 8.83 11.91
C LYS A 123 5.32 10.25 11.35
N PHE A 124 6.47 10.59 10.78
CA PHE A 124 6.68 11.90 10.18
C PHE A 124 5.79 12.12 8.94
N VAL A 125 5.77 11.14 8.03
CA VAL A 125 4.91 11.19 6.84
C VAL A 125 3.43 11.16 7.24
N GLU A 126 3.06 10.33 8.22
CA GLU A 126 1.70 10.29 8.78
C GLU A 126 1.24 11.66 9.26
N LYS A 127 2.07 12.34 10.04
CA LYS A 127 1.77 13.68 10.54
C LYS A 127 1.57 14.71 9.42
N ILE A 128 2.28 14.57 8.30
CA ILE A 128 2.10 15.44 7.13
C ILE A 128 0.74 15.15 6.49
N LEU A 129 0.46 13.87 6.19
CA LEU A 129 -0.77 13.46 5.52
C LEU A 129 -2.03 13.77 6.35
N ASP A 130 -1.96 13.59 7.67
CA ASP A 130 -3.08 13.88 8.59
C ASP A 130 -3.44 15.38 8.67
N ARG A 131 -2.53 16.28 8.27
CA ARG A 131 -2.82 17.73 8.20
C ARG A 131 -3.49 18.14 6.90
N GLU A 132 -3.37 17.31 5.86
CA GLU A 132 -3.91 17.60 4.54
C GLU A 132 -5.35 17.09 4.43
N ASP A 133 -6.21 17.81 3.69
CA ASP A 133 -7.54 17.28 3.36
C ASP A 133 -7.40 16.25 2.24
N MET A 134 -7.24 14.99 2.65
CA MET A 134 -7.09 13.85 1.74
C MET A 134 -8.38 13.50 0.99
N SER A 135 -9.54 14.04 1.40
CA SER A 135 -10.85 13.71 0.83
C SER A 135 -11.10 14.35 -0.54
N ASN A 136 -10.42 15.48 -0.83
CA ASN A 136 -10.71 16.34 -1.97
C ASN A 136 -9.48 16.65 -2.85
N GLY A 137 -8.33 16.02 -2.59
CA GLY A 137 -7.06 16.32 -3.28
C GLY A 137 -6.53 15.15 -4.13
N ASP A 138 -5.77 15.49 -5.18
CA ASP A 138 -4.97 14.54 -5.95
C ASP A 138 -3.56 14.54 -5.37
N TYR A 139 -3.25 13.54 -4.54
CA TYR A 139 -1.97 13.45 -3.85
C TYR A 139 -1.05 12.45 -4.54
N ILE A 140 0.19 12.87 -4.75
CA ILE A 140 1.26 12.06 -5.32
C ILE A 140 2.35 11.90 -4.27
N LEU A 141 2.69 10.66 -3.94
CA LEU A 141 3.83 10.36 -3.07
C LEU A 141 5.00 9.92 -3.95
N ASN A 142 6.12 10.64 -3.87
CA ASN A 142 7.36 10.20 -4.50
C ASN A 142 7.97 9.07 -3.66
N ILE A 143 7.95 7.85 -4.20
CA ILE A 143 8.50 6.65 -3.55
C ILE A 143 9.94 6.33 -4.01
N THR A 144 10.60 7.27 -4.70
CA THR A 144 11.95 7.10 -5.25
C THR A 144 12.99 7.96 -4.52
N SER A 145 12.62 9.15 -4.07
CA SER A 145 13.55 10.06 -3.38
C SER A 145 13.61 9.78 -1.87
N GLY A 146 14.68 10.24 -1.23
CA GLY A 146 15.01 9.97 0.17
C GLY A 146 15.82 8.69 0.39
N THR A 147 16.08 8.36 1.65
CA THR A 147 16.71 7.10 2.06
C THR A 147 15.75 5.92 1.82
N ALA A 148 16.24 4.68 1.88
CA ALA A 148 15.40 3.49 1.76
C ALA A 148 14.25 3.49 2.79
N GLN A 149 14.50 3.99 4.00
CA GLN A 149 13.50 4.12 5.06
C GLN A 149 12.43 5.18 4.73
N CYS A 150 12.83 6.31 4.14
CA CYS A 150 11.90 7.34 3.67
C CYS A 150 11.00 6.80 2.54
N GLN A 151 11.60 6.12 1.56
CA GLN A 151 10.88 5.49 0.44
C GLN A 151 9.88 4.44 0.95
N ALA A 152 10.31 3.57 1.87
CA ALA A 152 9.44 2.59 2.50
C ALA A 152 8.30 3.24 3.28
N ALA A 153 8.55 4.29 4.06
CA ALA A 153 7.52 5.02 4.81
C ALA A 153 6.44 5.60 3.87
N MET A 154 6.85 6.28 2.80
CA MET A 154 5.94 6.79 1.76
C MET A 154 5.12 5.68 1.11
N TYR A 155 5.74 4.53 0.85
CA TYR A 155 5.05 3.39 0.24
C TYR A 155 4.02 2.77 1.19
N PHE A 156 4.44 2.37 2.39
CA PHE A 156 3.60 1.58 3.30
C PHE A 156 2.42 2.37 3.88
N ILE A 157 2.59 3.67 4.10
CA ILE A 157 1.54 4.48 4.73
C ILE A 157 0.26 4.52 3.90
N ASN A 158 0.40 4.56 2.58
CA ASN A 158 -0.71 4.55 1.64
C ASN A 158 -1.63 3.35 1.84
N PHE A 159 -1.06 2.17 2.11
CA PHE A 159 -1.84 0.93 2.26
C PHE A 159 -2.41 0.73 3.66
N ILE A 160 -1.74 1.25 4.70
CA ILE A 160 -2.16 1.07 6.08
C ILE A 160 -3.31 2.03 6.43
N LYS A 161 -3.25 3.26 5.91
CA LYS A 161 -4.24 4.30 6.18
C LYS A 161 -5.29 4.46 5.09
N ASP A 162 -5.15 3.71 4.00
CA ASP A 162 -6.01 3.77 2.81
C ASP A 162 -6.15 5.20 2.26
N TYR A 163 -5.07 5.98 2.35
CA TYR A 163 -5.01 7.23 1.63
C TYR A 163 -5.07 6.89 0.13
N HIS A 164 -6.02 7.44 -0.63
CA HIS A 164 -6.14 7.15 -2.06
C HIS A 164 -5.10 7.96 -2.88
N THR A 165 -3.82 7.86 -2.51
CA THR A 165 -2.74 8.59 -3.19
C THR A 165 -2.14 7.79 -4.34
N ARG A 166 -1.50 8.51 -5.28
CA ARG A 166 -0.74 7.93 -6.38
C ARG A 166 0.72 7.78 -5.97
N LEU A 167 1.25 6.58 -6.03
CA LEU A 167 2.64 6.30 -5.69
C LEU A 167 3.51 6.43 -6.94
N ALA A 168 4.26 7.52 -7.06
CA ALA A 168 5.09 7.79 -8.23
C ALA A 168 6.51 7.26 -8.05
N ARG A 169 6.92 6.37 -8.95
CA ARG A 169 8.27 5.82 -9.05
C ARG A 169 8.98 6.32 -10.30
N VAL A 170 10.25 6.68 -10.19
CA VAL A 170 11.07 7.08 -11.34
C VAL A 170 12.26 6.13 -11.47
N ASP A 171 12.39 5.52 -12.64
CA ASP A 171 13.52 4.64 -12.90
C ASP A 171 14.84 5.42 -12.99
N SER A 172 15.96 4.74 -12.70
CA SER A 172 17.30 5.29 -12.89
C SER A 172 17.54 5.71 -14.35
N PRO A 173 18.31 6.78 -14.62
CA PRO A 173 18.76 7.12 -15.96
C PRO A 173 19.50 5.97 -16.69
N ASN A 174 20.06 5.01 -15.94
CA ASN A 174 20.73 3.83 -16.51
C ASN A 174 19.75 2.72 -16.98
N GLY A 175 18.43 2.92 -16.81
CA GLY A 175 17.37 2.01 -17.23
C GLY A 175 17.16 0.78 -16.33
N LYS A 176 16.02 0.10 -16.53
CA LYS A 176 15.53 -1.07 -15.74
C LYS A 176 16.47 -2.28 -15.71
N LYS A 177 17.36 -2.42 -16.70
CA LYS A 177 18.20 -3.62 -16.89
C LYS A 177 19.50 -3.59 -16.09
N THR A 178 19.79 -2.50 -15.40
CA THR A 178 21.03 -2.39 -14.65
C THR A 178 20.71 -2.46 -13.15
N ASN A 179 21.23 -3.47 -12.44
CA ASN A 179 21.28 -3.49 -10.97
C ASN A 179 22.24 -2.40 -10.42
N ARG A 180 22.54 -1.37 -11.21
CA ARG A 180 23.40 -0.27 -10.84
C ARG A 180 22.58 0.63 -9.93
N SER A 181 22.84 0.59 -8.62
CA SER A 181 22.44 1.71 -7.76
C SER A 181 23.05 2.98 -8.35
N ASN A 182 22.32 4.09 -8.30
CA ASN A 182 22.87 5.37 -8.70
C ASN A 182 24.13 5.60 -7.83
N GLN A 183 25.32 5.60 -8.41
CA GLN A 183 26.53 5.97 -7.67
C GLN A 183 26.51 7.48 -7.42
N GLY A 184 27.15 7.92 -6.33
CA GLY A 184 26.89 9.18 -5.62
C GLY A 184 26.73 10.40 -6.54
N ALA A 185 25.62 11.12 -6.38
CA ALA A 185 25.45 12.41 -7.01
C ALA A 185 26.10 13.49 -6.13
N PRO A 186 26.97 14.35 -6.69
CA PRO A 186 27.60 15.42 -5.95
C PRO A 186 26.58 16.47 -5.47
N TYR A 187 26.93 17.17 -4.40
CA TYR A 187 26.35 18.47 -4.12
C TYR A 187 27.03 19.53 -5.01
N PHE A 188 26.30 20.57 -5.42
CA PHE A 188 26.81 21.62 -6.31
C PHE A 188 26.75 22.97 -5.63
N GLU A 189 27.82 23.76 -5.77
CA GLU A 189 27.75 25.20 -5.53
C GLU A 189 26.72 25.86 -6.46
N GLU A 190 26.22 27.04 -6.08
CA GLU A 190 25.12 27.70 -6.78
C GLU A 190 25.42 27.96 -8.26
N VAL A 191 26.62 28.47 -8.55
CA VAL A 191 27.07 28.82 -9.90
C VAL A 191 27.29 27.57 -10.76
N VAL A 192 27.69 26.47 -10.13
CA VAL A 192 27.82 25.16 -10.77
C VAL A 192 26.45 24.63 -11.18
N LEU A 193 25.45 24.73 -10.30
CA LEU A 193 24.11 24.28 -10.63
C LEU A 193 23.54 25.06 -11.82
N ASP A 194 23.77 26.37 -11.90
CA ASP A 194 23.29 27.19 -13.02
C ASP A 194 23.94 26.79 -14.36
N ASP A 195 25.23 26.46 -14.36
CA ASP A 195 25.92 25.91 -15.54
C ASP A 195 25.35 24.54 -15.95
N LEU A 196 25.16 23.64 -14.98
CA LEU A 196 24.61 22.31 -15.20
C LEU A 196 23.16 22.35 -15.69
N LEU A 197 22.31 23.21 -15.14
CA LEU A 197 20.92 23.38 -15.58
C LEU A 197 20.86 23.90 -17.02
N LYS A 198 21.75 24.84 -17.40
CA LYS A 198 21.86 25.32 -18.78
C LYS A 198 22.30 24.20 -19.73
N LYS A 199 23.35 23.46 -19.38
CA LYS A 199 23.86 22.31 -20.14
C LYS A 199 22.78 21.23 -20.32
N GLN A 200 22.06 20.89 -19.24
CA GLN A 200 20.97 19.92 -19.28
C GLN A 200 19.87 20.31 -20.28
N THR A 201 19.49 21.59 -20.32
CA THR A 201 18.49 22.06 -21.29
C THR A 201 18.98 22.09 -22.74
N ALA A 202 20.30 22.13 -22.97
CA ALA A 202 20.90 22.23 -24.29
C ALA A 202 21.20 20.85 -24.93
N GLU A 203 21.55 19.84 -24.13
CA GLU A 203 22.07 18.57 -24.63
C GLU A 203 20.99 17.53 -24.94
N LYS A 204 20.02 17.31 -24.03
CA LYS A 204 18.82 16.50 -24.26
C LYS A 204 17.86 16.59 -23.08
N GLU A 205 16.56 16.82 -23.32
CA GLU A 205 15.56 16.77 -22.25
C GLU A 205 15.38 15.32 -21.75
N ASP A 206 15.24 15.13 -20.44
CA ASP A 206 15.05 13.81 -19.85
C ASP A 206 13.69 13.23 -20.25
N GLU A 207 13.71 12.12 -20.99
CA GLU A 207 12.50 11.50 -21.55
C GLU A 207 11.80 10.56 -20.56
N ARG A 208 12.38 10.33 -19.36
CA ARG A 208 11.78 9.45 -18.36
C ARG A 208 10.45 10.01 -17.87
N LYS A 209 9.53 9.10 -17.57
CA LYS A 209 8.23 9.39 -16.97
C LYS A 209 8.07 8.65 -15.64
N PRO A 210 7.31 9.20 -14.69
CA PRO A 210 6.96 8.47 -13.49
C PRO A 210 6.07 7.27 -13.84
N GLU A 211 6.33 6.14 -13.21
CA GLU A 211 5.44 4.99 -13.18
C GLU A 211 4.57 5.08 -11.91
N ILE A 212 3.26 4.90 -12.06
CA ILE A 212 2.35 4.89 -10.91
C ILE A 212 2.24 3.45 -10.40
N GLU A 213 2.70 3.22 -9.17
CA GLU A 213 2.53 1.96 -8.49
C GLU A 213 1.14 1.87 -7.83
N THR A 214 0.43 0.78 -8.10
CA THR A 214 -0.87 0.50 -7.48
C THR A 214 -0.74 -0.24 -6.15
N GLY A 215 0.40 -0.92 -5.93
CA GLY A 215 0.66 -1.79 -4.78
C GLY A 215 -0.42 -2.84 -4.51
N GLU A 216 -1.16 -3.24 -5.55
CA GLU A 216 -2.26 -4.22 -5.49
C GLU A 216 -1.85 -5.50 -4.76
N LYS A 217 -0.62 -5.99 -4.95
CA LYS A 217 -0.15 -7.21 -4.26
C LYS A 217 -0.12 -7.04 -2.74
N LEU A 218 0.39 -5.92 -2.24
CA LEU A 218 0.46 -5.66 -0.81
C LEU A 218 -0.95 -5.46 -0.24
N LYS A 219 -1.78 -4.67 -0.93
CA LYS A 219 -3.20 -4.48 -0.58
C LYS A 219 -3.94 -5.82 -0.52
N ASN A 220 -3.80 -6.65 -1.55
CA ASN A 220 -4.46 -7.96 -1.63
C ASN A 220 -4.00 -8.89 -0.50
N ASN A 221 -2.71 -8.92 -0.17
CA ASN A 221 -2.20 -9.71 0.95
C ASN A 221 -2.79 -9.26 2.31
N LEU A 222 -2.93 -7.95 2.54
CA LEU A 222 -3.55 -7.41 3.75
C LEU A 222 -5.05 -7.75 3.83
N LEU A 223 -5.75 -7.65 2.70
CA LEU A 223 -7.16 -8.01 2.61
C LEU A 223 -7.38 -9.52 2.76
N GLN A 224 -6.52 -10.36 2.18
CA GLN A 224 -6.54 -11.82 2.37
C GLN A 224 -6.39 -12.21 3.84
N ARG A 225 -5.46 -11.56 4.55
CA ARG A 225 -5.29 -11.77 5.99
C ARG A 225 -6.55 -11.39 6.76
N THR A 226 -7.12 -10.21 6.47
CA THR A 226 -8.34 -9.73 7.13
C THR A 226 -9.54 -10.62 6.84
N TYR A 227 -9.69 -11.04 5.59
CA TYR A 227 -10.69 -11.99 5.12
C TYR A 227 -10.62 -13.32 5.90
N LYS A 228 -9.42 -13.88 6.04
CA LYS A 228 -9.18 -15.09 6.85
C LYS A 228 -9.53 -14.87 8.32
N ASP A 229 -9.13 -13.74 8.89
CA ASP A 229 -9.42 -13.42 10.30
C ASP A 229 -10.94 -13.29 10.55
N PHE A 230 -11.70 -12.72 9.61
CA PHE A 230 -13.17 -12.68 9.72
C PHE A 230 -13.80 -14.07 9.65
N ILE A 231 -13.34 -14.95 8.78
CA ILE A 231 -13.82 -16.34 8.74
C ILE A 231 -13.57 -17.05 10.07
N LEU A 232 -12.34 -16.94 10.61
CA LEU A 232 -11.96 -17.57 11.87
C LEU A 232 -12.75 -17.04 13.08
N LYS A 233 -13.21 -15.79 12.99
CA LYS A 233 -14.07 -15.16 14.01
C LYS A 233 -15.57 -15.33 13.73
N TYR A 234 -15.94 -16.15 12.75
CA TYR A 234 -17.33 -16.41 12.36
C TYR A 234 -18.09 -15.17 11.85
N GLU A 235 -17.36 -14.14 11.37
CA GLU A 235 -17.89 -12.90 10.80
C GLU A 235 -18.09 -13.02 9.29
N TYR A 236 -18.92 -13.98 8.87
CA TYR A 236 -19.07 -14.38 7.46
C TYR A 236 -19.55 -13.26 6.54
N LYS A 237 -20.40 -12.35 7.04
CA LYS A 237 -20.88 -11.20 6.27
C LYS A 237 -19.74 -10.24 5.94
N ALA A 238 -18.90 -9.91 6.93
CA ALA A 238 -17.76 -9.04 6.71
C ALA A 238 -16.72 -9.67 5.76
N ALA A 239 -16.49 -10.99 5.88
CA ALA A 239 -15.66 -11.73 4.92
C ALA A 239 -16.23 -11.65 3.49
N LEU A 240 -17.54 -11.82 3.32
CA LEU A 240 -18.20 -11.74 2.02
C LEU A 240 -18.11 -10.33 1.41
N ASP A 241 -18.26 -9.29 2.23
CA ASP A 241 -18.16 -7.89 1.78
C ASP A 241 -16.73 -7.57 1.28
N ILE A 242 -15.68 -8.07 1.96
CA ILE A 242 -14.30 -7.96 1.48
C ILE A 242 -14.13 -8.65 0.12
N LEU A 243 -14.60 -9.90 -0.01
CA LEU A 243 -14.46 -10.70 -1.23
C LEU A 243 -15.21 -10.07 -2.42
N LYS A 244 -16.39 -9.50 -2.19
CA LYS A 244 -17.17 -8.80 -3.22
C LYS A 244 -16.51 -7.50 -3.67
N GLY A 245 -15.94 -6.74 -2.73
CA GLY A 245 -15.22 -5.50 -3.04
C GLY A 245 -13.85 -5.72 -3.68
N ASN A 246 -13.22 -6.87 -3.44
CA ASN A 246 -11.86 -7.17 -3.89
C ASN A 246 -11.78 -8.63 -4.37
N PRO A 247 -12.29 -8.94 -5.57
CA PRO A 247 -12.36 -10.33 -6.06
C PRO A 247 -10.98 -10.99 -6.20
N ASP A 248 -9.95 -10.20 -6.50
CA ASP A 248 -8.58 -10.67 -6.76
C ASP A 248 -7.81 -11.09 -5.49
N ILE A 249 -8.44 -11.04 -4.31
CA ILE A 249 -7.86 -11.65 -3.11
C ILE A 249 -7.83 -13.18 -3.20
N ILE A 250 -8.62 -13.80 -4.07
CA ILE A 250 -8.52 -15.22 -4.42
C ILE A 250 -8.23 -15.28 -5.91
N SER A 251 -7.01 -15.70 -6.29
CA SER A 251 -6.58 -15.67 -7.69
C SER A 251 -7.35 -16.63 -8.60
N ASP A 252 -7.80 -17.76 -8.06
CA ASP A 252 -8.59 -18.74 -8.81
C ASP A 252 -10.09 -18.39 -8.76
N LYS A 253 -10.71 -18.26 -9.94
CA LYS A 253 -12.12 -17.86 -10.05
C LYS A 253 -13.09 -18.91 -9.52
N GLN A 254 -12.76 -20.19 -9.62
CA GLN A 254 -13.64 -21.26 -9.12
C GLN A 254 -13.60 -21.28 -7.59
N ASP A 255 -12.41 -21.17 -6.99
CA ASP A 255 -12.25 -21.06 -5.55
C ASP A 255 -12.92 -19.80 -5.00
N GLN A 256 -12.82 -18.68 -5.73
CA GLN A 256 -13.50 -17.43 -5.40
C GLN A 256 -15.03 -17.61 -5.34
N GLU A 257 -15.64 -18.14 -6.40
CA GLU A 257 -17.09 -18.34 -6.46
C GLU A 257 -17.56 -19.38 -5.45
N LYS A 258 -16.79 -20.46 -5.26
CA LYS A 258 -17.05 -21.46 -4.21
C LYS A 258 -17.03 -20.82 -2.83
N SER A 259 -16.02 -20.00 -2.54
CA SER A 259 -15.90 -19.32 -1.26
C SER A 259 -17.03 -18.34 -1.02
N LYS A 260 -17.45 -17.60 -2.06
CA LYS A 260 -18.62 -16.71 -2.01
C LYS A 260 -19.91 -17.50 -1.69
N ASN A 261 -20.14 -18.61 -2.37
CA ASN A 261 -21.33 -19.44 -2.17
C ASN A 261 -21.38 -20.04 -0.75
N ILE A 262 -20.24 -20.51 -0.23
CA ILE A 262 -20.14 -21.02 1.15
C ILE A 262 -20.47 -19.90 2.14
N LEU A 263 -19.92 -18.70 1.97
CA LEU A 263 -20.21 -17.57 2.86
C LEU A 263 -21.69 -17.16 2.81
N GLU A 264 -22.30 -17.12 1.63
CA GLU A 264 -23.72 -16.81 1.47
C GLU A 264 -24.63 -17.88 2.12
N SER A 265 -24.26 -19.15 1.99
CA SER A 265 -24.93 -20.27 2.67
C SER A 265 -24.84 -20.12 4.20
N MET A 266 -23.62 -19.90 4.73
CA MET A 266 -23.42 -19.67 6.17
C MET A 266 -24.24 -18.49 6.69
N ILE A 267 -24.26 -17.36 5.98
CA ILE A 267 -25.08 -16.19 6.36
C ILE A 267 -26.57 -16.56 6.39
N SER A 268 -27.04 -17.32 5.40
CA SER A 268 -28.43 -17.79 5.33
C SER A 268 -28.80 -18.71 6.50
N VAL A 269 -27.88 -19.53 7.01
CA VAL A 269 -28.10 -20.37 8.20
C VAL A 269 -28.40 -19.51 9.42
N PHE A 270 -27.61 -18.46 9.68
CA PHE A 270 -27.85 -17.59 10.83
C PHE A 270 -29.10 -16.72 10.68
N GLN A 271 -29.37 -16.22 9.48
CA GLN A 271 -30.49 -15.28 9.25
C GLN A 271 -31.84 -15.99 9.11
N LYS A 272 -31.87 -17.12 8.41
CA LYS A 272 -33.11 -17.83 8.03
C LYS A 272 -33.29 -19.15 8.78
N GLN A 273 -32.34 -19.52 9.66
CA GLN A 273 -32.31 -20.81 10.36
C GLN A 273 -32.41 -22.01 9.40
N ARG A 274 -31.87 -21.86 8.18
CA ARG A 274 -31.81 -22.96 7.21
C ARG A 274 -30.78 -24.00 7.67
N VAL A 275 -31.02 -25.25 7.31
CA VAL A 275 -30.04 -26.33 7.48
C VAL A 275 -28.94 -26.13 6.45
N LEU A 276 -27.67 -26.27 6.86
CA LEU A 276 -26.52 -26.26 5.96
C LEU A 276 -26.67 -27.32 4.86
N GLU A 277 -26.36 -26.93 3.62
CA GLU A 277 -26.44 -27.83 2.47
C GLU A 277 -25.50 -29.03 2.64
N GLU A 278 -24.34 -28.84 3.25
CA GLU A 278 -23.37 -29.89 3.56
C GLU A 278 -23.91 -30.91 4.57
N ILE A 279 -24.76 -30.49 5.52
CA ILE A 279 -25.42 -31.41 6.46
C ILE A 279 -26.50 -32.21 5.73
N VAL A 280 -27.24 -31.57 4.82
CA VAL A 280 -28.30 -32.22 4.04
C VAL A 280 -27.70 -33.25 3.07
N ALA A 281 -26.56 -32.93 2.46
CA ALA A 281 -25.89 -33.76 1.46
C ALA A 281 -25.00 -34.87 2.05
N ASP A 282 -24.79 -34.93 3.37
CA ASP A 282 -23.97 -35.98 3.99
C ASP A 282 -24.77 -37.27 4.18
N ASP A 283 -24.44 -38.29 3.40
CA ASP A 283 -25.06 -39.62 3.45
C ASP A 283 -24.91 -40.29 4.84
N ASN A 284 -23.89 -39.93 5.63
CA ASN A 284 -23.70 -40.46 6.98
C ASN A 284 -24.66 -39.87 8.02
N LEU A 285 -25.36 -38.79 7.68
CA LEU A 285 -26.34 -38.12 8.54
C LEU A 285 -27.79 -38.48 8.17
N GLN A 286 -27.99 -39.53 7.36
CA GLN A 286 -29.31 -40.04 7.02
C GLN A 286 -29.80 -41.08 8.05
N TYR A 287 -30.88 -40.75 8.75
CA TYR A 287 -31.54 -41.57 9.77
C TYR A 287 -33.04 -41.73 9.50
N GLY A 288 -33.73 -42.59 10.24
CA GLY A 288 -35.19 -42.76 10.11
C GLY A 288 -35.99 -41.45 10.21
N ASP A 289 -35.50 -40.50 11.02
CA ASP A 289 -36.03 -39.13 11.15
C ASP A 289 -34.98 -38.09 10.68
N THR A 290 -34.41 -38.27 9.47
CA THR A 290 -33.31 -37.45 8.91
C THR A 290 -33.59 -35.95 9.03
N ASP A 291 -34.76 -35.50 8.58
CA ASP A 291 -35.13 -34.07 8.56
C ASP A 291 -35.11 -33.41 9.93
N GLU A 292 -35.57 -34.13 10.98
CA GLU A 292 -35.58 -33.61 12.34
C GLU A 292 -34.17 -33.62 12.94
N PHE A 293 -33.43 -34.70 12.72
CA PHE A 293 -32.05 -34.82 13.20
C PHE A 293 -31.14 -33.73 12.61
N GLN A 294 -31.18 -33.52 11.30
CA GLN A 294 -30.37 -32.51 10.61
C GLN A 294 -30.69 -31.09 11.11
N LYS A 295 -31.96 -30.78 11.39
CA LYS A 295 -32.37 -29.50 11.99
C LYS A 295 -31.80 -29.32 13.40
N VAL A 296 -31.88 -30.35 14.24
CA VAL A 296 -31.34 -30.34 15.61
C VAL A 296 -29.82 -30.14 15.57
N LEU A 297 -29.11 -30.90 14.75
CA LEU A 297 -27.65 -30.76 14.59
C LEU A 297 -27.26 -29.36 14.11
N ASN A 298 -27.93 -28.84 13.08
CA ASN A 298 -27.67 -27.50 12.56
C ASN A 298 -27.92 -26.42 13.63
N TYR A 299 -29.00 -26.53 14.41
CA TYR A 299 -29.31 -25.60 15.48
C TYR A 299 -28.27 -25.64 16.60
N TYR A 300 -27.78 -26.83 16.97
CA TYR A 300 -26.68 -27.01 17.91
C TYR A 300 -25.40 -26.32 17.43
N LEU A 301 -24.99 -26.57 16.19
CA LEU A 301 -23.78 -25.97 15.61
C LEU A 301 -23.90 -24.44 15.54
N MET A 302 -25.08 -23.91 15.22
CA MET A 302 -25.35 -22.48 15.29
C MET A 302 -25.15 -21.95 16.71
N ILE A 303 -25.68 -22.62 17.75
CA ILE A 303 -25.46 -22.23 19.15
C ILE A 303 -23.97 -22.26 19.52
N ASP A 304 -23.23 -23.30 19.12
CA ASP A 304 -21.79 -23.40 19.38
C ASP A 304 -21.03 -22.23 18.77
N ILE A 305 -21.35 -21.84 17.54
CA ILE A 305 -20.75 -20.66 16.90
C ILE A 305 -21.10 -19.38 17.67
N LEU A 306 -22.36 -19.17 18.08
CA LEU A 306 -22.76 -18.01 18.87
C LEU A 306 -21.99 -17.94 20.21
N ASN A 307 -21.77 -19.10 20.83
CA ASN A 307 -20.99 -19.22 22.07
C ASN A 307 -19.52 -18.86 21.85
N ARG A 308 -18.90 -19.35 20.77
CA ARG A 308 -17.52 -19.00 20.39
C ARG A 308 -17.35 -17.52 20.04
N ARG A 309 -18.41 -16.88 19.53
CA ARG A 309 -18.45 -15.42 19.30
C ARG A 309 -18.68 -14.61 20.59
N GLY A 310 -18.92 -15.25 21.73
CA GLY A 310 -19.22 -14.58 22.99
C GLY A 310 -20.62 -13.96 23.05
N GLN A 311 -21.57 -14.40 22.21
CA GLN A 311 -22.95 -13.90 22.21
C GLN A 311 -23.80 -14.58 23.30
N VAL A 312 -23.42 -14.35 24.56
CA VAL A 312 -23.93 -15.08 25.74
C VAL A 312 -25.45 -15.03 25.88
N THR A 313 -26.07 -13.87 25.61
CA THR A 313 -27.53 -13.71 25.70
C THR A 313 -28.26 -14.56 24.65
N ASP A 314 -27.79 -14.55 23.40
CA ASP A 314 -28.38 -15.35 22.33
C ASP A 314 -28.23 -16.85 22.60
N VAL A 315 -27.06 -17.27 23.11
CA VAL A 315 -26.81 -18.65 23.52
C VAL A 315 -27.78 -19.06 24.62
N LEU A 316 -27.96 -18.25 25.66
CA LEU A 316 -28.85 -18.59 26.77
C LEU A 316 -30.30 -18.81 26.30
N VAL A 317 -30.82 -17.90 25.46
CA VAL A 317 -32.19 -17.99 24.94
C VAL A 317 -32.34 -19.23 24.05
N LYS A 318 -31.39 -19.48 23.15
CA LYS A 318 -31.46 -20.59 22.19
C LYS A 318 -31.21 -21.94 22.85
N ALA A 319 -30.31 -22.03 23.83
CA ALA A 319 -30.00 -23.27 24.54
C ALA A 319 -31.21 -23.79 25.32
N LYS A 320 -31.99 -22.90 25.94
CA LYS A 320 -33.24 -23.30 26.60
C LYS A 320 -34.22 -23.94 25.60
N SER A 321 -34.54 -23.22 24.52
CA SER A 321 -35.47 -23.71 23.49
C SER A 321 -35.00 -25.02 22.85
N PHE A 322 -33.68 -25.15 22.64
CA PHE A 322 -33.06 -26.36 22.13
C PHE A 322 -33.22 -27.56 23.07
N ALA A 323 -32.94 -27.38 24.37
CA ALA A 323 -33.10 -28.42 25.36
C ALA A 323 -34.57 -28.86 25.52
N GLU A 324 -35.50 -27.90 25.56
CA GLU A 324 -36.94 -28.18 25.59
C GLU A 324 -37.39 -29.01 24.39
N PHE A 325 -36.91 -28.67 23.18
CA PHE A 325 -37.20 -29.42 21.97
C PHE A 325 -36.68 -30.86 22.04
N ILE A 326 -35.40 -31.06 22.39
CA ILE A 326 -34.80 -32.40 22.48
C ILE A 326 -35.52 -33.25 23.52
N LEU A 327 -35.75 -32.72 24.73
CA LEU A 327 -36.40 -33.46 25.80
C LEU A 327 -37.82 -33.87 25.41
N LYS A 328 -38.55 -32.98 24.74
CA LYS A 328 -39.87 -33.29 24.20
C LYS A 328 -39.79 -34.44 23.18
N SER A 329 -38.90 -34.36 22.18
CA SER A 329 -38.77 -35.43 21.17
C SER A 329 -38.36 -36.76 21.80
N VAL A 330 -37.49 -36.77 22.82
CA VAL A 330 -37.10 -37.99 23.53
C VAL A 330 -38.27 -38.59 24.32
N ILE A 331 -39.05 -37.76 25.03
CA ILE A 331 -40.22 -38.22 25.78
C ILE A 331 -41.29 -38.78 24.83
N GLU A 332 -41.57 -38.09 23.72
CA GLU A 332 -42.53 -38.54 22.70
C GLU A 332 -42.16 -39.91 22.11
N ARG A 333 -40.87 -40.15 21.83
CA ARG A 333 -40.40 -41.44 21.31
C ARG A 333 -40.41 -42.56 22.35
N ARG A 334 -40.03 -42.28 23.61
CA ARG A 334 -39.93 -43.30 24.67
C ARG A 334 -41.26 -43.60 25.36
N HIS A 335 -42.17 -42.64 25.40
CA HIS A 335 -43.46 -42.76 26.06
C HIS A 335 -44.59 -42.21 25.18
N PRO A 336 -44.92 -42.89 24.07
CA PRO A 336 -45.94 -42.43 23.12
C PRO A 336 -47.35 -42.31 23.72
N ASP A 337 -47.60 -42.98 24.84
CA ASP A 337 -48.93 -43.09 25.48
C ASP A 337 -49.24 -41.93 26.44
N LEU A 338 -48.27 -41.04 26.70
CA LEU A 338 -48.41 -39.92 27.64
C LEU A 338 -49.43 -38.88 27.12
N LYS A 339 -50.65 -38.92 27.67
CA LYS A 339 -51.82 -38.10 27.25
C LYS A 339 -51.59 -36.58 27.21
N VAL A 340 -50.60 -36.06 27.94
CA VAL A 340 -50.28 -34.61 27.98
C VAL A 340 -49.80 -34.11 26.61
N ILE A 341 -49.13 -34.98 25.83
CA ILE A 341 -48.60 -34.67 24.49
C ILE A 341 -49.75 -34.43 23.48
N LYS A 342 -50.88 -35.11 23.64
CA LYS A 342 -52.05 -34.99 22.74
C LYS A 342 -52.79 -33.64 22.85
N LYS A 343 -52.60 -32.87 23.92
CA LYS A 343 -53.26 -31.56 24.11
C LYS A 343 -52.55 -30.39 23.41
N ILE A 344 -51.26 -30.51 23.09
CA ILE A 344 -50.46 -29.44 22.49
C ILE A 344 -50.50 -29.48 20.95
N LYS A 345 -50.99 -30.58 20.34
CA LYS A 345 -51.13 -30.73 18.88
C LYS A 345 -52.49 -30.27 18.31
N LYS A 346 -53.30 -29.52 19.08
CA LYS A 346 -54.63 -29.04 18.63
C LYS A 346 -54.64 -27.55 18.33
#